data_AF-A0A847VPE6-F1
#
_entry.id   AF-A0A847VPE6-F1
#
_cell.length_a   1.000
_cell.length_b   1.000
_cell.length_c   1.000
_cell.angle_alpha   90.00
_cell.angle_beta   90.00
_cell.angle_gamma   90.00
#
_symmetry.space_group_name_H-M   'P 1'
#
loop_
_entity.id
_entity.type
_entity.pdbx_description
1 polymer ?
#
loop_
_entity_poly.entity_id
_entity_poly.type
_entity_poly.pdbx_seq_one_letter_code
_entity_poly.pdbx_strand_id
1 'polypeptide(L)'
;MEEIKKGNYRHYKGGEYKIISEAKHSGTKEEMVVYQDLKDEKKVWVRPKKNFLAAVKVKREKKPRFEFIKEEEIDSYKDKYLRALADYQNLMKQTASEKLEFVKYAANDFLQDILPIYDHLKLSIQGLSEEEKKNPWAQGVTYVLKQFQDVLKQRGVEEIKTVGEKFDHNTMEAVEGSGDTVSKEVIPGYKLNGKVIRHAKVIVS
;
A
#
# COMPACT_ATOMS: atom_id res chain seq x y z
N MET A 1 21.56 -35.84 32.23
CA MET A 1 20.48 -36.51 31.48
C MET A 1 20.67 -36.15 30.03
N GLU A 2 20.71 -37.13 29.11
CA GLU A 2 20.84 -36.83 27.67
C GLU A 2 19.60 -36.07 27.20
N GLU A 3 19.81 -34.83 26.74
CA GLU A 3 18.77 -33.95 26.21
C GLU A 3 18.55 -34.29 24.73
N ILE A 4 17.28 -34.45 24.33
CA ILE A 4 16.96 -34.77 22.94
C ILE A 4 16.95 -33.47 22.14
N LYS A 5 17.74 -33.43 21.07
CA LYS A 5 17.74 -32.31 20.14
C LYS A 5 16.38 -32.23 19.43
N LYS A 6 15.77 -31.04 19.40
CA LYS A 6 14.54 -30.83 18.62
C LYS A 6 14.88 -30.84 17.14
N GLY A 7 14.15 -31.65 16.36
CA GLY A 7 14.40 -31.77 14.93
C GLY A 7 13.91 -33.08 14.32
N ASN A 8 14.45 -33.36 13.14
CA ASN A 8 14.10 -34.53 12.34
C ASN A 8 15.06 -35.68 12.64
N TYR A 9 14.50 -36.88 12.75
CA TYR A 9 15.21 -38.12 13.06
C TYR A 9 14.87 -39.21 12.05
N ARG A 10 15.85 -40.03 11.68
CA ARG A 10 15.67 -41.21 10.84
C ARG A 10 15.66 -42.46 11.69
N HIS A 11 14.61 -43.28 11.56
CA HIS A 11 14.58 -44.57 12.25
C HIS A 11 15.43 -45.60 11.49
N TYR A 12 16.10 -46.52 12.21
CA TYR A 12 17.00 -47.51 11.61
C TYR A 12 16.34 -48.46 10.61
N LYS A 13 15.01 -48.65 10.68
CA LYS A 13 14.24 -49.43 9.69
C LYS A 13 13.79 -48.61 8.48
N GLY A 14 14.23 -47.36 8.37
CA GLY A 14 13.66 -46.36 7.48
C GLY A 14 12.50 -45.60 8.13
N GLY A 15 12.04 -44.56 7.45
CA GLY A 15 11.09 -43.58 7.97
C GLY A 15 11.81 -42.39 8.63
N GLU A 16 11.27 -41.20 8.39
CA GLU A 16 11.77 -39.96 8.98
C GLU A 16 10.66 -39.34 9.82
N TYR A 17 11.04 -38.85 10.99
CA TYR A 17 10.13 -38.42 12.03
C TYR A 17 10.56 -37.07 12.57
N LYS A 18 9.59 -36.22 12.86
CA LYS A 18 9.79 -34.97 13.57
C LYS A 18 9.46 -35.18 15.04
N ILE A 19 10.34 -34.76 15.94
CA ILE A 19 10.02 -34.72 17.37
C ILE A 19 9.11 -33.52 17.62
N ILE A 20 7.92 -33.77 18.17
CA ILE A 20 6.96 -32.72 18.54
C ILE A 20 7.28 -32.19 19.94
N SER A 21 7.41 -33.08 20.92
CA SER A 21 7.64 -32.72 22.31
C SER A 21 8.17 -33.90 23.12
N GLU A 22 8.82 -33.60 24.23
CA GLU A 22 8.97 -34.53 25.34
C GLU A 22 7.71 -34.49 26.21
N ALA A 23 7.33 -35.63 26.78
CA ALA A 23 6.18 -35.77 27.66
C ALA A 23 6.55 -36.64 28.87
N LYS A 24 5.73 -36.63 29.92
CA LYS A 24 5.85 -37.56 31.05
C LYS A 24 4.60 -38.42 31.12
N HIS A 25 4.79 -39.73 31.20
CA HIS A 25 3.68 -40.66 31.40
C HIS A 25 3.03 -40.39 32.77
N SER A 26 1.71 -40.21 32.80
CA SER A 26 1.01 -39.67 33.97
C SER A 26 1.11 -40.56 35.20
N GLY A 27 1.03 -41.89 35.01
CA GLY A 27 1.09 -42.89 36.08
C GLY A 27 2.51 -43.29 36.48
N THR A 28 3.38 -43.58 35.51
CA THR A 28 4.75 -44.09 35.79
C THR A 28 5.80 -42.99 35.93
N LYS A 29 5.45 -41.75 35.59
CA LYS A 29 6.36 -40.58 35.49
C LYS A 29 7.53 -40.79 34.53
N GLU A 30 7.49 -41.83 33.70
CA GLU A 30 8.53 -42.11 32.72
C GLU A 30 8.57 -41.03 31.65
N GLU A 31 9.78 -40.61 31.27
CA GLU A 31 9.99 -39.65 30.18
C GLU A 31 9.67 -40.31 28.84
N MET A 32 8.85 -39.64 28.04
CA MET A 32 8.35 -40.10 26.75
C MET A 32 8.75 -39.08 25.67
N VAL A 33 8.87 -39.57 24.44
CA VAL A 33 9.10 -38.74 23.25
C VAL A 33 7.87 -38.89 22.36
N VAL A 34 7.27 -37.76 22.01
CA VAL A 34 6.18 -37.65 21.05
C VAL A 34 6.77 -37.23 19.71
N TYR A 35 6.56 -38.05 18.68
CA TYR A 35 7.12 -37.80 17.36
C TYR A 35 6.12 -38.16 16.25
N GLN A 36 6.20 -37.47 15.12
CA GLN A 36 5.26 -37.56 14.01
C GLN A 36 6.00 -37.97 12.74
N ASP A 37 5.35 -38.77 11.90
CA ASP A 37 5.88 -39.16 10.59
C ASP A 37 5.97 -37.93 9.66
N LEU A 38 7.11 -37.73 8.99
CA LEU A 38 7.29 -36.59 8.08
C LEU A 38 6.48 -36.69 6.78
N LYS A 39 6.01 -37.89 6.40
CA LYS A 39 5.21 -38.10 5.18
C LYS A 39 3.71 -38.13 5.46
N ASP A 40 3.33 -38.42 6.70
CA ASP A 40 1.93 -38.54 7.11
C ASP A 40 1.71 -37.84 8.45
N GLU A 41 1.30 -36.59 8.38
CA GLU A 41 1.06 -35.75 9.56
C GLU A 41 0.00 -36.33 10.52
N LYS A 42 -0.83 -37.27 10.08
CA LYS A 42 -1.81 -37.92 10.97
C LYS A 42 -1.20 -39.02 11.83
N LYS A 43 0.01 -39.50 11.51
CA LYS A 43 0.69 -40.58 12.25
C LYS A 43 1.61 -40.01 13.33
N VAL A 44 1.09 -39.99 14.57
CA VAL A 44 1.84 -39.58 15.76
C VAL A 44 2.09 -40.79 16.66
N TRP A 45 3.32 -40.92 17.16
CA TRP A 45 3.76 -42.01 18.01
C TRP A 45 4.31 -41.48 19.33
N VAL A 46 4.22 -42.31 20.37
CA VAL A 46 4.77 -42.01 21.69
C VAL A 46 5.59 -43.21 22.16
N ARG A 47 6.80 -42.95 22.71
CA ARG A 47 7.68 -44.03 23.19
C ARG A 47 8.52 -43.55 24.38
N PRO A 48 8.93 -44.44 25.31
CA PRO A 48 9.90 -44.08 26.35
C PRO A 48 11.19 -43.50 25.78
N LYS A 49 11.66 -42.40 26.37
CA LYS A 49 12.87 -41.68 25.98
C LYS A 49 14.09 -42.58 25.91
N LYS A 50 14.24 -43.47 26.91
CA LYS A 50 15.29 -44.49 26.95
C LYS A 50 15.28 -45.39 25.72
N ASN A 51 14.11 -45.82 25.27
CA ASN A 51 13.97 -46.69 24.10
C ASN A 51 14.16 -45.94 22.77
N PHE A 52 13.88 -44.64 22.75
CA PHE A 52 14.13 -43.77 21.60
C PHE A 52 15.63 -43.56 21.39
N LEU A 53 16.37 -43.21 22.46
CA LEU A 53 17.81 -42.99 22.43
C LEU A 53 18.64 -44.29 22.36
N ALA A 54 18.03 -45.45 22.63
CA ALA A 54 18.72 -46.73 22.63
C ALA A 54 19.37 -47.06 21.28
N ALA A 55 20.53 -47.69 21.33
CA ALA A 55 21.14 -48.30 20.16
C ALA A 55 20.57 -49.69 19.86
N VAL A 56 20.52 -50.06 18.58
CA VAL A 56 20.11 -51.37 18.09
C VAL A 56 21.26 -52.03 17.33
N LYS A 57 21.34 -53.37 17.41
CA LYS A 57 22.34 -54.15 16.68
C LYS A 57 21.76 -54.55 15.33
N VAL A 58 22.30 -53.99 14.24
CA VAL A 58 21.87 -54.27 12.86
C VAL A 58 23.08 -54.78 12.10
N LYS A 59 23.01 -55.97 11.50
CA LYS A 59 24.11 -56.58 10.73
C LYS A 59 25.47 -56.56 11.47
N ARG A 60 25.46 -56.87 12.78
CA ARG A 60 26.62 -56.87 13.70
C ARG A 60 27.18 -55.49 14.08
N GLU A 61 26.63 -54.39 13.55
CA GLU A 61 26.99 -53.02 13.96
C GLU A 61 25.99 -52.46 14.97
N LYS A 62 26.49 -51.66 15.93
CA LYS A 62 25.65 -50.93 16.89
C LYS A 62 25.34 -49.55 16.32
N LYS A 63 24.07 -49.29 16.00
CA LYS A 63 23.62 -47.99 15.46
C LYS A 63 22.53 -47.39 16.36
N PRO A 64 22.39 -46.05 16.42
CA PRO A 64 21.27 -45.44 17.13
C PRO A 64 19.95 -45.91 16.49
N ARG A 65 18.92 -46.13 17.31
CA ARG A 65 17.59 -46.47 16.79
C ARG A 65 17.01 -45.32 15.97
N PHE A 66 17.24 -44.09 16.42
CA PHE A 66 16.89 -42.86 15.74
C PHE A 66 18.14 -42.00 15.57
N GLU A 67 18.51 -41.75 14.32
CA GLU A 67 19.64 -40.89 13.96
C GLU A 67 19.14 -39.47 13.72
N PHE A 68 19.77 -38.48 14.34
CA PHE A 68 19.44 -37.07 14.12
C PHE A 68 19.84 -36.65 12.70
N ILE A 69 18.91 -36.06 11.96
CA ILE A 69 19.12 -35.61 10.57
C ILE A 69 19.44 -34.11 10.55
N LYS A 70 18.53 -33.29 11.08
CA LYS A 70 18.64 -31.82 11.08
C LYS A 70 17.77 -31.20 12.17
N GLU A 71 18.11 -29.99 12.57
CA GLU A 71 17.30 -29.19 13.51
C GLU A 71 15.93 -28.86 12.91
N GLU A 72 14.96 -28.64 13.79
CA GLU A 72 13.66 -28.13 13.39
C GLU A 72 13.82 -26.71 12.81
N GLU A 73 13.32 -26.47 11.60
CA GLU A 73 13.32 -25.13 10.99
C GLU A 73 12.30 -24.22 11.68
N ILE A 74 12.56 -23.82 12.93
CA ILE A 74 11.74 -22.90 13.71
C ILE A 74 11.90 -21.47 13.17
N ASP A 75 13.10 -21.09 12.72
CA ASP A 75 13.38 -19.77 12.14
C ASP A 75 12.59 -19.50 10.86
N SER A 76 12.30 -20.54 10.07
CA SER A 76 11.55 -20.45 8.80
C SER A 76 10.13 -19.89 8.96
N TYR A 77 9.40 -20.27 10.02
CA TYR A 77 8.01 -19.82 10.19
C TYR A 77 7.90 -18.49 10.91
N LYS A 78 8.76 -18.25 11.90
CA LYS A 78 8.79 -16.97 12.62
C LYS A 78 9.16 -15.83 11.67
N ASP A 79 10.18 -16.03 10.83
CA ASP A 79 10.60 -15.03 9.86
C ASP A 79 9.55 -14.77 8.78
N LYS A 80 8.89 -15.84 8.28
CA LYS A 80 7.76 -15.69 7.35
C LYS A 80 6.60 -14.93 7.98
N TYR A 81 6.28 -15.22 9.23
CA TYR A 81 5.23 -14.52 9.97
C TYR A 81 5.57 -13.04 10.18
N LEU A 82 6.78 -12.72 10.62
CA LEU A 82 7.25 -11.35 10.80
C LEU A 82 7.26 -10.57 9.49
N ARG A 83 7.68 -11.21 8.39
CA ARG A 83 7.62 -10.62 7.05
C ARG A 83 6.18 -10.35 6.62
N ALA A 84 5.28 -11.33 6.74
CA ALA A 84 3.87 -11.17 6.39
C ALA A 84 3.20 -10.05 7.21
N LEU A 85 3.57 -9.91 8.49
CA LEU A 85 3.08 -8.82 9.35
C LEU A 85 3.58 -7.45 8.85
N ALA A 86 4.86 -7.35 8.48
CA ALA A 86 5.44 -6.12 7.93
C ALA A 86 4.79 -5.75 6.57
N ASP A 87 4.59 -6.72 5.68
CA ASP A 87 3.94 -6.51 4.39
C ASP A 87 2.49 -6.02 4.58
N TYR A 88 1.76 -6.60 5.53
CA TYR A 88 0.41 -6.16 5.88
C TYR A 88 0.39 -4.72 6.43
N GLN A 89 1.32 -4.36 7.31
CA GLN A 89 1.43 -2.99 7.82
C GLN A 89 1.73 -1.98 6.70
N ASN A 90 2.64 -2.34 5.78
CA ASN A 90 2.95 -1.52 4.62
C ASN A 90 1.73 -1.35 3.71
N LEU A 91 1.02 -2.44 3.42
CA LEU A 91 -0.22 -2.42 2.63
C LEU A 91 -1.28 -1.52 3.29
N MET A 92 -1.53 -1.68 4.60
CA MET A 92 -2.50 -0.84 5.32
C MET A 92 -2.15 0.65 5.24
N LYS A 93 -0.86 0.99 5.40
CA LYS A 93 -0.38 2.37 5.27
C LYS A 93 -0.57 2.90 3.84
N GLN A 94 -0.25 2.09 2.84
CA GLN A 94 -0.41 2.44 1.44
C GLN A 94 -1.89 2.65 1.09
N THR A 95 -2.76 1.69 1.41
CA THR A 95 -4.21 1.78 1.16
C THR A 95 -4.84 2.98 1.85
N ALA A 96 -4.43 3.31 3.07
CA ALA A 96 -4.90 4.52 3.74
C ALA A 96 -4.51 5.80 2.98
N SER A 97 -3.26 5.88 2.50
CA SER A 97 -2.79 7.01 1.69
C SER A 97 -3.55 7.12 0.36
N GLU A 98 -3.70 6.01 -0.36
CA GLU A 98 -4.43 5.94 -1.62
C GLU A 98 -5.90 6.36 -1.46
N LYS A 99 -6.55 5.92 -0.38
CA LYS A 99 -7.93 6.32 -0.07
C LYS A 99 -8.05 7.81 0.22
N LEU A 100 -7.08 8.39 0.93
CA LEU A 100 -7.05 9.84 1.19
C LEU A 100 -6.84 10.63 -0.11
N GLU A 101 -5.95 10.17 -1.01
CA GLU A 101 -5.78 10.78 -2.32
C GLU A 101 -7.05 10.66 -3.17
N PHE A 102 -7.67 9.48 -3.20
CA PHE A 102 -8.93 9.28 -3.92
C PHE A 102 -10.00 10.27 -3.45
N VAL A 103 -10.19 10.45 -2.14
CA VAL A 103 -11.16 11.42 -1.61
C VAL A 103 -10.78 12.86 -1.99
N LYS A 104 -9.51 13.23 -1.93
CA LYS A 104 -9.04 14.57 -2.31
C LYS A 104 -9.29 14.91 -3.77
N TYR A 105 -9.30 13.92 -4.65
CA TYR A 105 -9.39 14.10 -6.10
C TYR A 105 -10.62 13.47 -6.74
N ALA A 106 -11.57 12.95 -5.96
CA ALA A 106 -12.79 12.32 -6.48
C ALA A 106 -13.64 13.26 -7.35
N ALA A 107 -13.58 14.57 -7.08
CA ALA A 107 -14.29 15.58 -7.84
C ALA A 107 -13.53 16.05 -9.10
N ASN A 108 -12.33 15.54 -9.37
CA ASN A 108 -11.49 16.01 -10.47
C ASN A 108 -12.21 15.98 -11.83
N ASP A 109 -12.80 14.83 -12.17
CA ASP A 109 -13.40 14.65 -13.50
C ASP A 109 -14.61 15.58 -13.69
N PHE A 110 -15.45 15.69 -12.65
CA PHE A 110 -16.55 16.66 -12.63
C PHE A 110 -16.04 18.11 -12.75
N LEU A 111 -14.93 18.44 -12.09
CA LEU A 111 -14.33 19.77 -12.18
C LEU A 111 -13.82 20.07 -13.59
N GLN A 112 -13.23 19.09 -14.26
CA GLN A 112 -12.78 19.26 -15.65
C GLN A 112 -13.94 19.59 -16.60
N ASP A 113 -15.13 19.04 -16.34
CA ASP A 113 -16.34 19.33 -17.13
C ASP A 113 -16.96 20.69 -16.77
N ILE A 114 -17.00 21.06 -15.48
CA ILE A 114 -17.70 22.28 -15.03
C ILE A 114 -16.86 23.56 -15.18
N LEU A 115 -15.53 23.48 -15.05
CA LEU A 115 -14.65 24.65 -15.09
C LEU A 115 -14.71 25.40 -16.43
N PRO A 116 -14.71 24.74 -17.61
CA PRO A 116 -14.90 25.44 -18.89
C PRO A 116 -16.21 26.23 -18.95
N ILE A 117 -17.30 25.69 -18.39
CA ILE A 117 -18.60 26.37 -18.36
C ILE A 117 -18.51 27.63 -17.49
N TYR A 118 -17.88 27.52 -16.32
CA TYR A 118 -17.61 28.66 -15.45
C TYR A 118 -16.74 29.73 -16.14
N ASP A 119 -15.71 29.32 -16.87
CA ASP A 119 -14.85 30.25 -17.62
C ASP A 119 -15.60 30.99 -18.72
N HIS A 120 -16.47 30.28 -19.46
CA HIS A 120 -17.30 30.88 -20.50
C HIS A 120 -18.27 31.91 -19.91
N LEU A 121 -18.87 31.62 -18.74
CA LEU A 121 -19.73 32.56 -18.03
C LEU A 121 -18.94 33.80 -17.56
N LYS A 122 -17.73 33.59 -17.00
CA LYS A 122 -16.81 34.66 -16.60
C LYS A 122 -16.45 35.56 -17.79
N LEU A 123 -16.06 34.95 -18.92
CA LEU A 123 -15.72 35.66 -20.15
C LEU A 123 -16.91 36.46 -20.70
N SER A 124 -18.11 35.89 -20.67
CA SER A 124 -19.33 36.55 -21.17
C SER A 124 -19.62 37.85 -20.42
N ILE A 125 -19.44 37.86 -19.09
CA ILE A 125 -19.62 39.08 -18.27
C ILE A 125 -18.47 40.07 -18.46
N GLN A 126 -17.24 39.58 -18.64
CA GLN A 126 -16.08 40.45 -18.90
C GLN A 126 -16.18 41.19 -20.24
N GLY A 127 -16.80 40.56 -21.24
CA GLY A 127 -16.99 41.13 -22.58
C GLY A 127 -18.10 42.18 -22.70
N LEU A 128 -18.91 42.37 -21.66
CA LEU A 128 -19.94 43.42 -21.63
C LEU A 128 -19.30 44.82 -21.63
N SER A 129 -19.99 45.78 -22.24
CA SER A 129 -19.63 47.21 -22.13
C SER A 129 -19.81 47.72 -20.69
N GLU A 130 -19.16 48.84 -20.36
CA GLU A 130 -19.26 49.44 -19.02
C GLU A 130 -20.68 49.91 -18.66
N GLU A 131 -21.53 50.19 -19.65
CA GLU A 131 -22.94 50.52 -19.44
C GLU A 131 -23.77 49.27 -19.15
N GLU A 132 -23.54 48.17 -19.87
CA GLU A 132 -24.21 46.88 -19.65
C GLU A 132 -23.85 46.26 -18.30
N LYS A 133 -22.59 46.40 -17.85
CA LYS A 133 -22.14 45.95 -16.52
C LYS A 133 -22.88 46.64 -15.37
N LYS A 134 -23.42 47.84 -15.59
CA LYS A 134 -24.22 48.56 -14.58
C LYS A 134 -25.66 48.06 -14.48
N ASN A 135 -26.11 47.25 -15.45
CA ASN A 135 -27.46 46.72 -15.45
C ASN A 135 -27.66 45.76 -14.25
N PRO A 136 -28.78 45.86 -13.50
CA PRO A 136 -29.04 44.99 -12.35
C PRO A 136 -28.87 43.49 -12.61
N TRP A 137 -29.24 42.98 -13.80
CA TRP A 137 -29.06 41.55 -14.11
C TRP A 137 -27.58 41.16 -14.21
N ALA A 138 -26.73 42.02 -14.81
CA ALA A 138 -25.31 41.75 -14.98
C ALA A 138 -24.59 41.76 -13.62
N GLN A 139 -24.99 42.66 -12.72
CA GLN A 139 -24.52 42.67 -11.33
C GLN A 139 -24.94 41.39 -10.59
N GLY A 140 -26.18 40.92 -10.81
CA GLY A 140 -26.67 39.66 -10.26
C GLY A 140 -25.84 38.45 -10.71
N VAL A 141 -25.55 38.33 -12.01
CA VAL A 141 -24.70 37.25 -12.54
C VAL A 141 -23.26 37.36 -12.01
N THR A 142 -22.72 38.57 -11.91
CA THR A 142 -21.40 38.82 -11.32
C THR A 142 -21.32 38.32 -9.87
N TYR A 143 -22.39 38.53 -9.09
CA TYR A 143 -22.48 38.02 -7.73
C TYR A 143 -22.52 36.49 -7.69
N VAL A 144 -23.28 35.84 -8.59
CA VAL A 144 -23.31 34.37 -8.71
C VAL A 144 -21.93 33.81 -9.07
N LEU A 145 -21.21 34.44 -10.01
CA LEU A 145 -19.84 34.06 -10.36
C LEU A 145 -18.90 34.13 -9.16
N LYS A 146 -19.02 35.18 -8.34
CA LYS A 146 -18.24 35.31 -7.11
C LYS A 146 -18.56 34.20 -6.11
N GLN A 147 -19.84 33.91 -5.88
CA GLN A 147 -20.25 32.80 -5.02
C GLN A 147 -19.72 31.46 -5.54
N PHE A 148 -19.77 31.23 -6.86
CA PHE A 148 -19.22 30.04 -7.48
C PHE A 148 -17.71 29.92 -7.22
N GLN A 149 -16.97 31.02 -7.41
CA GLN A 149 -15.53 31.07 -7.10
C GLN A 149 -15.23 30.77 -5.63
N ASP A 150 -16.04 31.30 -4.71
CA ASP A 150 -15.86 31.08 -3.28
C ASP A 150 -16.12 29.60 -2.92
N VAL A 151 -17.12 28.96 -3.54
CA VAL A 151 -17.38 27.52 -3.38
C VAL A 151 -16.22 26.69 -3.92
N LEU A 152 -15.68 27.02 -5.11
CA LEU A 152 -14.50 26.36 -5.66
C LEU A 152 -13.31 26.44 -4.70
N LYS A 153 -13.01 27.63 -4.17
CA LYS A 153 -11.92 27.84 -3.19
C LYS A 153 -12.12 27.03 -1.92
N GLN A 154 -13.33 26.99 -1.37
CA GLN A 154 -13.65 26.19 -0.18
C GLN A 154 -13.46 24.69 -0.43
N ARG A 155 -13.63 24.23 -1.67
CA ARG A 155 -13.36 22.84 -2.09
C ARG A 155 -11.90 22.59 -2.48
N GLY A 156 -11.02 23.57 -2.29
CA GLY A 156 -9.59 23.47 -2.58
C GLY A 156 -9.23 23.70 -4.05
N VAL A 157 -10.14 24.26 -4.85
CA VAL A 157 -9.89 24.61 -6.25
C VAL A 157 -9.37 26.05 -6.34
N GLU A 158 -8.21 26.22 -6.97
CA GLU A 158 -7.53 27.50 -7.12
C GLU A 158 -7.16 27.74 -8.58
N GLU A 159 -7.42 28.96 -9.08
CA GLU A 159 -7.01 29.40 -10.41
C GLU A 159 -5.49 29.68 -10.42
N ILE A 160 -4.80 29.18 -11.44
CA ILE A 160 -3.35 29.35 -11.60
C ILE A 160 -3.09 30.78 -12.06
N LYS A 161 -2.21 31.49 -11.33
CA LYS A 161 -1.75 32.81 -11.77
C LYS A 161 -0.78 32.66 -12.94
N THR A 162 -1.05 33.38 -14.02
CA THR A 162 -0.35 33.21 -15.30
C THR A 162 0.29 34.51 -15.76
N VAL A 163 -0.50 35.52 -16.14
CA VAL A 163 0.02 36.76 -16.76
C VAL A 163 1.03 37.47 -15.86
N GLY A 164 2.23 37.71 -16.40
CA GLY A 164 3.35 38.34 -15.69
C GLY A 164 4.20 37.39 -14.85
N GLU A 165 3.82 36.12 -14.72
CA GLU A 165 4.61 35.09 -14.03
C GLU A 165 5.57 34.38 -14.99
N LYS A 166 6.57 33.72 -14.41
CA LYS A 166 7.49 32.86 -15.17
C LYS A 166 6.76 31.62 -15.66
N PHE A 167 7.00 31.24 -16.92
CA PHE A 167 6.43 30.04 -17.51
C PHE A 167 6.94 28.78 -16.79
N ASP A 168 6.00 27.92 -16.37
CA ASP A 168 6.28 26.64 -15.72
C ASP A 168 5.51 25.51 -16.43
N HIS A 169 6.27 24.60 -17.05
CA HIS A 169 5.76 23.42 -17.77
C HIS A 169 4.86 22.52 -16.91
N ASN A 170 5.01 22.53 -15.58
CA ASN A 170 4.18 21.71 -14.70
C ASN A 170 2.77 22.28 -14.49
N THR A 171 2.55 23.56 -14.82
CA THR A 171 1.30 24.27 -14.54
C THR A 171 0.69 24.95 -15.76
N MET A 172 1.47 25.11 -16.83
CA MET A 172 1.11 25.86 -18.03
C MET A 172 1.51 25.12 -19.31
N GLU A 173 0.71 25.31 -20.36
CA GLU A 173 0.93 24.84 -21.73
C GLU A 173 1.10 26.09 -22.62
N ALA A 174 2.27 26.23 -23.25
CA ALA A 174 2.51 27.32 -24.19
C ALA A 174 1.84 27.02 -25.53
N VAL A 175 0.92 27.89 -25.96
CA VAL A 175 0.24 27.78 -27.25
C VAL A 175 1.04 28.47 -28.36
N GLU A 176 1.72 29.57 -28.02
CA GLU A 176 2.51 30.38 -28.94
C GLU A 176 3.68 31.05 -28.20
N GLY A 177 4.79 31.26 -28.93
CA GLY A 177 6.00 31.89 -28.43
C GLY A 177 7.00 30.92 -27.78
N SER A 178 8.18 31.41 -27.43
CA SER A 178 9.30 30.61 -26.90
C SER A 178 10.08 31.28 -25.77
N GLY A 179 9.54 32.33 -25.15
CA GLY A 179 10.20 33.00 -24.05
C GLY A 179 9.84 32.43 -22.68
N ASP A 180 10.41 33.04 -21.64
CA ASP A 180 10.33 32.54 -20.27
C ASP A 180 9.19 33.18 -19.46
N THR A 181 8.51 34.19 -20.00
CA THR A 181 7.47 34.94 -19.28
C THR A 181 6.13 34.85 -19.98
N VAL A 182 5.05 34.73 -19.20
CA VAL A 182 3.70 34.71 -19.74
C VAL A 182 3.24 36.12 -20.10
N SER A 183 3.01 36.35 -21.39
CA SER A 183 2.49 37.62 -21.93
C SER A 183 0.97 37.70 -21.88
N LYS A 184 0.28 36.59 -22.15
CA LYS A 184 -1.18 36.52 -22.21
C LYS A 184 -1.70 35.15 -21.81
N GLU A 185 -2.81 35.13 -21.09
CA GLU A 185 -3.59 33.93 -20.82
C GLU A 185 -4.66 33.74 -21.91
N VAL A 186 -4.74 32.53 -22.45
CA VAL A 186 -5.75 32.12 -23.43
C VAL A 186 -6.85 31.32 -22.75
N ILE A 187 -6.47 30.34 -21.92
CA ILE A 187 -7.39 29.54 -21.11
C ILE A 187 -6.86 29.46 -19.69
N PRO A 188 -7.67 29.75 -18.66
CA PRO A 188 -7.23 29.64 -17.27
C PRO A 188 -6.77 28.24 -16.89
N GLY A 189 -5.83 28.14 -15.97
CA GLY A 189 -5.44 26.87 -15.34
C GLY A 189 -6.04 26.72 -13.95
N TYR A 190 -6.16 25.49 -13.47
CA TYR A 190 -6.70 25.21 -12.14
C TYR A 190 -5.92 24.12 -11.40
N LYS A 191 -5.80 24.31 -10.09
CA LYS A 191 -5.28 23.33 -9.12
C LYS A 191 -6.40 22.88 -8.20
N LEU A 192 -6.40 21.61 -7.83
CA LEU A 192 -7.24 21.07 -6.75
C LEU A 192 -6.30 20.57 -5.65
N ASN A 193 -6.44 21.07 -4.43
CA ASN A 193 -5.63 20.63 -3.28
C ASN A 193 -4.11 20.63 -3.56
N GLY A 194 -3.63 21.59 -4.35
CA GLY A 194 -2.23 21.75 -4.75
C GLY A 194 -1.79 21.01 -6.01
N LYS A 195 -2.58 20.05 -6.53
CA LYS A 195 -2.28 19.32 -7.77
C LYS A 195 -2.95 19.99 -8.97
N VAL A 196 -2.21 20.14 -10.07
CA VAL A 196 -2.76 20.68 -11.32
C VAL A 196 -3.79 19.70 -11.90
N ILE A 197 -5.01 20.20 -12.11
CA ILE A 197 -6.11 19.43 -12.72
C ILE A 197 -6.41 19.90 -14.15
N ARG A 198 -6.01 21.14 -14.48
CA ARG A 198 -6.06 21.70 -15.82
C ARG A 198 -4.92 22.70 -15.99
N HIS A 199 -4.08 22.48 -16.98
CA HIS A 199 -2.99 23.41 -17.30
C HIS A 199 -3.56 24.70 -17.87
N ALA A 200 -2.97 25.84 -17.51
CA ALA A 200 -3.31 27.09 -18.16
C ALA A 200 -2.73 27.11 -19.57
N LYS A 201 -3.50 27.59 -20.55
CA LYS A 201 -2.99 27.83 -21.91
C LYS A 201 -2.55 29.28 -22.04
N VAL A 202 -1.28 29.48 -22.37
CA VAL A 202 -0.64 30.80 -22.31
C VAL A 202 0.16 31.08 -23.57
N ILE A 203 0.38 32.36 -23.86
CA ILE A 203 1.32 32.85 -24.86
C ILE A 203 2.54 33.40 -24.12
N VAL A 204 3.73 32.93 -24.49
CA VAL A 204 4.98 33.32 -23.82
C VAL A 204 5.82 34.23 -24.71
N SER A 205 6.59 35.13 -24.10
CA SER A 205 7.44 36.12 -24.77
C SER A 205 8.83 36.17 -24.20
#